data_AF-A0A3D9H731-F1
#
_entry.id   AF-A0A3D9H731-F1
#
_cell.length_a   1.000
_cell.length_b   1.000
_cell.length_c   1.000
_cell.angle_alpha   90.00
_cell.angle_beta   90.00
_cell.angle_gamma   90.00
#
_symmetry.space_group_name_H-M   'P 1'
#
loop_
_entity.id
_entity.type
_entity.pdbx_description
1 polymer ?
#
loop_
_entity_poly.entity_id
_entity_poly.type
_entity_poly.pdbx_seq_one_letter_code
_entity_poly.pdbx_strand_id
1 'polypeptide(L)'
;MTKKVIYKRLRLLCCLSVLITLWNCKSKDITASEKYADNLTTLKILQEKEIYNIEIDVAYPFVKAATQQVANTLFLSRTGNTANRIDVRGDGYFINIVKDSVKGDLSFMGERRLSGGTYGMNRGIAFEGVPKNLEKSIDKKNNKLEIKFSINQNGEPSEKYDVRLLIFPNNKAEVEITSTFKTFMRYSGTLQLVDEFQ
;
A
#
# COMPACT_ATOMS: atom_id res chain seq x y z
N MET A 1 -54.14 18.65 -50.59
CA MET A 1 -52.77 19.06 -50.18
C MET A 1 -52.53 19.07 -48.66
N THR A 2 -53.58 19.06 -47.83
CA THR A 2 -53.52 19.22 -46.36
C THR A 2 -52.95 18.03 -45.58
N LYS A 3 -53.25 16.78 -45.97
CA LYS A 3 -52.78 15.58 -45.24
C LYS A 3 -51.24 15.44 -45.24
N LYS A 4 -50.56 15.74 -46.36
CA LYS A 4 -49.08 15.67 -46.46
C LYS A 4 -48.36 16.68 -45.53
N VAL A 5 -48.95 17.85 -45.31
CA VAL A 5 -48.39 18.88 -44.41
C VAL A 5 -48.53 18.45 -42.95
N ILE A 6 -49.65 17.81 -42.59
CA ILE A 6 -49.91 17.29 -41.24
C ILE A 6 -48.92 16.16 -40.91
N TYR A 7 -48.71 15.20 -41.81
CA TYR A 7 -47.73 14.12 -41.57
C TYR A 7 -46.28 14.61 -41.51
N LYS A 8 -45.93 15.67 -42.26
CA LYS A 8 -44.60 16.30 -42.18
C LYS A 8 -44.38 17.00 -40.84
N ARG A 9 -45.40 17.70 -40.32
CA ARG A 9 -45.36 18.35 -38.99
C ARG A 9 -45.34 17.33 -37.84
N LEU A 10 -46.11 16.24 -37.97
CA LEU A 10 -46.13 15.15 -36.98
C LEU A 10 -44.81 14.38 -36.94
N ARG A 11 -44.19 14.13 -38.11
CA ARG A 11 -42.86 13.51 -38.19
C ARG A 11 -41.76 14.43 -37.62
N LEU A 12 -41.87 15.74 -37.83
CA LEU A 12 -40.96 16.72 -37.25
C LEU A 12 -41.07 16.77 -35.71
N LEU A 13 -42.29 16.70 -35.18
CA LEU A 13 -42.56 16.64 -33.74
C LEU A 13 -42.04 15.34 -33.10
N CYS A 14 -42.20 14.19 -33.76
CA CYS A 14 -41.59 12.94 -33.29
C CYS A 14 -40.06 12.95 -33.35
N CYS A 15 -39.46 13.54 -34.39
CA CYS A 15 -37.99 13.66 -34.43
C CYS A 15 -37.47 14.59 -33.32
N LEU A 16 -38.21 15.65 -32.98
CA LEU A 16 -37.84 16.57 -31.90
C LEU A 16 -37.97 15.91 -30.53
N SER A 17 -38.99 15.08 -30.29
CA SER A 17 -39.14 14.34 -29.02
C SER A 17 -38.04 13.29 -28.82
N VAL A 18 -37.65 12.58 -29.88
CA VAL A 18 -36.54 11.61 -29.84
C VAL A 18 -35.21 12.32 -29.58
N LEU A 19 -34.99 13.53 -30.13
CA LEU A 19 -33.78 14.30 -29.90
C LEU A 19 -33.66 14.80 -28.44
N ILE A 20 -34.79 15.09 -27.79
CA ILE A 20 -34.83 15.53 -26.38
C ILE A 20 -34.49 14.36 -25.42
N THR A 21 -34.79 13.11 -25.79
CA THR A 21 -34.47 11.94 -24.96
C THR A 21 -32.98 11.55 -24.96
N LEU A 22 -32.17 12.10 -25.88
CA LEU A 22 -30.74 11.80 -25.99
C LEU A 22 -29.85 12.78 -25.19
N TRP A 23 -30.44 13.67 -24.40
CA TRP A 23 -29.74 14.63 -23.53
C TRP A 23 -29.69 14.24 -22.04
N ASN A 24 -29.88 12.96 -21.70
CA ASN A 24 -29.52 12.48 -20.36
C ASN A 24 -27.99 12.37 -20.23
N CYS A 25 -27.43 13.48 -19.79
CA CYS A 25 -26.01 13.73 -19.55
C CYS A 25 -25.47 12.83 -18.43
N LYS A 26 -24.18 12.47 -18.53
CA LYS A 26 -23.36 11.73 -17.56
C LYS A 26 -23.78 11.98 -16.10
N SER A 27 -24.32 10.96 -15.43
CA SER A 27 -24.37 10.92 -13.97
C SER A 27 -22.95 11.09 -13.42
N LYS A 28 -22.72 12.14 -12.63
CA LYS A 28 -21.57 12.21 -11.71
C LYS A 28 -22.11 11.73 -10.37
N ASP A 29 -21.64 10.56 -9.91
CA ASP A 29 -21.99 10.04 -8.58
C ASP A 29 -21.50 11.02 -7.51
N ILE A 30 -22.43 11.81 -6.95
CA ILE A 30 -22.18 12.78 -5.87
C ILE A 30 -21.51 12.06 -4.69
N THR A 31 -21.95 10.84 -4.36
CA THR A 31 -21.39 9.98 -3.31
C THR A 31 -19.90 9.64 -3.53
N ALA A 32 -19.47 9.44 -4.77
CA ALA A 32 -18.07 9.14 -5.07
C ALA A 32 -17.18 10.38 -4.88
N SER A 33 -17.70 11.56 -5.22
CA SER A 33 -17.02 12.84 -5.01
C SER A 33 -16.88 13.17 -3.53
N GLU A 34 -17.92 12.95 -2.73
CA GLU A 34 -17.91 13.18 -1.28
C GLU A 34 -16.92 12.24 -0.58
N LYS A 35 -16.93 10.95 -0.89
CA LYS A 35 -15.98 9.98 -0.34
C LYS A 35 -14.53 10.32 -0.70
N TYR A 36 -14.28 10.84 -1.90
CA TYR A 36 -12.96 11.31 -2.29
C TYR A 36 -12.49 12.50 -1.46
N ALA A 37 -13.37 13.48 -1.22
CA ALA A 37 -13.05 14.65 -0.40
C ALA A 37 -12.79 14.26 1.07
N ASP A 38 -13.56 13.32 1.61
CA ASP A 38 -13.39 12.80 2.96
C ASP A 38 -12.05 12.04 3.12
N ASN A 39 -11.74 11.16 2.17
CA ASN A 39 -10.45 10.47 2.14
C ASN A 39 -9.28 11.46 2.07
N LEU A 40 -9.37 12.51 1.25
CA LEU A 40 -8.31 13.52 1.16
C LEU A 40 -8.09 14.23 2.50
N THR A 41 -9.17 14.54 3.22
CA THR A 41 -9.10 15.14 4.56
C THR A 41 -8.42 14.20 5.54
N THR A 42 -8.80 12.93 5.54
CA THR A 42 -8.16 11.88 6.35
C THR A 42 -6.67 11.78 6.07
N LEU A 43 -6.26 11.78 4.80
CA LEU A 43 -4.85 11.70 4.41
C LEU A 43 -4.03 12.92 4.85
N LYS A 44 -4.62 14.12 4.86
CA LYS A 44 -3.97 15.32 5.39
C LYS A 44 -3.73 15.22 6.89
N ILE A 45 -4.74 14.79 7.64
CA ILE A 45 -4.62 14.53 9.09
C ILE A 45 -3.52 13.50 9.35
N LEU A 46 -3.51 12.40 8.59
CA LEU A 46 -2.46 11.39 8.69
C LEU A 46 -1.07 11.93 8.33
N GLN A 47 -0.95 12.84 7.36
CA GLN A 47 0.33 13.43 6.97
C GLN A 47 0.93 14.31 8.09
N GLU A 48 0.07 15.01 8.83
CA GLU A 48 0.44 15.90 9.94
C GLU A 48 0.83 15.13 11.22
N LYS A 49 0.48 13.85 11.34
CA LYS A 49 0.89 13.03 12.49
C LYS A 49 2.41 12.87 12.58
N GLU A 50 2.93 12.90 13.80
CA GLU A 50 4.33 12.59 14.10
C GLU A 50 4.55 11.13 14.48
N ILE A 51 3.46 10.42 14.81
CA ILE A 51 3.49 9.05 15.33
C ILE A 51 2.73 8.14 14.37
N TYR A 52 3.38 7.06 13.94
CA TYR A 52 2.78 5.98 13.17
C TYR A 52 3.21 4.65 13.78
N ASN A 53 2.23 3.78 14.04
CA ASN A 53 2.45 2.41 14.45
C ASN A 53 1.81 1.51 13.40
N ILE A 54 2.63 0.81 12.62
CA ILE A 54 2.16 -0.13 11.62
C ILE A 54 2.41 -1.54 12.14
N GLU A 55 1.34 -2.28 12.39
CA GLU A 55 1.42 -3.71 12.68
C GLU A 55 1.44 -4.48 11.36
N ILE A 56 2.35 -5.44 11.22
CA ILE A 56 2.51 -6.21 10.00
C ILE A 56 1.63 -7.46 10.08
N ASP A 57 0.76 -7.60 9.08
CA ASP A 57 -0.21 -8.69 9.03
C ASP A 57 0.28 -9.85 8.13
N VAL A 58 0.82 -9.51 6.96
CA VAL A 58 1.17 -10.51 5.94
C VAL A 58 2.47 -10.10 5.26
N ALA A 59 3.41 -11.04 5.15
CA ALA A 59 4.59 -10.93 4.34
C ALA A 59 4.37 -11.52 2.94
N TYR A 60 4.87 -10.83 1.92
CA TYR A 60 4.87 -11.25 0.51
C TYR A 60 6.32 -11.35 0.01
N PRO A 61 6.96 -12.52 0.20
CA PRO A 61 8.33 -12.73 -0.25
C PRO A 61 8.44 -12.73 -1.78
N PHE A 62 9.54 -12.19 -2.31
CA PHE A 62 9.88 -12.33 -3.72
C PHE A 62 10.79 -13.55 -3.95
N VAL A 63 10.20 -14.72 -4.07
CA VAL A 63 10.92 -15.99 -4.28
C VAL A 63 11.09 -16.32 -5.78
N LYS A 64 12.20 -16.97 -6.13
CA LYS A 64 12.38 -17.53 -7.48
C LYS A 64 11.68 -18.89 -7.62
N ALA A 65 11.46 -19.32 -8.86
CA ALA A 65 10.77 -20.57 -9.18
C ALA A 65 11.37 -21.82 -8.50
N ALA A 66 12.70 -21.88 -8.34
CA ALA A 66 13.37 -22.99 -7.66
C ALA A 66 13.06 -23.02 -6.15
N THR A 67 13.09 -21.86 -5.49
CA THR A 67 12.82 -21.71 -4.05
C THR A 67 11.33 -21.88 -3.74
N GLN A 68 10.45 -21.48 -4.68
CA GLN A 68 9.00 -21.59 -4.57
C GLN A 68 8.54 -23.02 -4.29
N GLN A 69 9.13 -24.03 -4.95
CA GLN A 69 8.70 -25.42 -4.80
C GLN A 69 8.99 -25.95 -3.39
N VAL A 70 10.19 -25.66 -2.87
CA VAL A 70 10.61 -26.05 -1.52
C VAL A 70 9.85 -25.26 -0.45
N ALA A 71 9.68 -23.96 -0.66
CA ALA A 71 8.94 -23.12 0.28
C ALA A 71 7.48 -23.56 0.37
N ASN A 72 6.82 -23.87 -0.76
CA ASN A 72 5.46 -24.40 -0.72
C ASN A 72 5.40 -25.71 0.08
N THR A 73 6.30 -26.68 -0.13
CA THR A 73 6.24 -27.95 0.65
C THR A 73 6.40 -27.73 2.15
N LEU A 74 7.18 -26.74 2.58
CA LEU A 74 7.33 -26.37 3.99
C LEU A 74 6.09 -25.63 4.54
N PHE A 75 5.51 -24.71 3.77
CA PHE A 75 4.39 -23.85 4.19
C PHE A 75 2.99 -24.46 3.95
N LEU A 76 2.89 -25.58 3.22
CA LEU A 76 1.62 -26.30 2.94
C LEU A 76 1.00 -26.99 4.18
N SER A 77 1.55 -26.76 5.37
CA SER A 77 1.04 -27.28 6.63
C SER A 77 -0.07 -26.36 7.18
N ARG A 78 -1.34 -26.62 6.80
CA ARG A 78 -2.61 -26.21 7.47
C ARG A 78 -2.83 -24.73 7.87
N THR A 79 -1.91 -23.82 7.56
CA THR A 79 -1.90 -22.42 8.05
C THR A 79 -2.43 -21.42 7.04
N GLY A 80 -2.80 -21.84 5.81
CA GLY A 80 -3.20 -20.92 4.73
C GLY A 80 -2.05 -20.12 4.12
N ASN A 81 -0.81 -20.46 4.52
CA ASN A 81 0.41 -19.85 4.01
C ASN A 81 0.85 -20.47 2.68
N THR A 82 1.55 -19.67 1.88
CA THR A 82 2.19 -20.06 0.62
C THR A 82 3.56 -19.40 0.55
N ALA A 83 4.45 -19.83 -0.34
CA ALA A 83 5.76 -19.17 -0.43
C ALA A 83 5.69 -17.67 -0.80
N ASN A 84 4.57 -17.21 -1.38
CA ASN A 84 4.36 -15.83 -1.80
C ASN A 84 3.45 -15.03 -0.86
N ARG A 85 2.89 -15.67 0.18
CA ARG A 85 1.97 -15.03 1.13
C ARG A 85 2.05 -15.77 2.46
N ILE A 86 2.59 -15.10 3.47
CA ILE A 86 2.81 -15.68 4.79
C ILE A 86 2.12 -14.76 5.80
N ASP A 87 1.10 -15.29 6.46
CA ASP A 87 0.41 -14.64 7.57
C ASP A 87 1.35 -14.61 8.77
N VAL A 88 1.59 -13.41 9.30
CA VAL A 88 2.49 -13.15 10.42
C VAL A 88 1.80 -12.29 11.50
N ARG A 89 0.46 -12.23 11.46
CA ARG A 89 -0.35 -11.50 12.44
C ARG A 89 -0.13 -12.06 13.84
N GLY A 90 0.12 -11.15 14.79
CA GLY A 90 0.37 -11.53 16.17
C GLY A 90 1.81 -11.98 16.46
N ASP A 91 2.67 -12.09 15.44
CA ASP A 91 4.10 -12.42 15.64
C ASP A 91 4.92 -11.21 16.13
N GLY A 92 4.30 -10.04 16.24
CA GLY A 92 4.92 -8.83 16.78
C GLY A 92 5.81 -8.08 15.79
N TYR A 93 5.63 -8.26 14.48
CA TYR A 93 6.33 -7.48 13.46
C TYR A 93 5.69 -6.11 13.26
N PHE A 94 6.51 -5.05 13.19
CA PHE A 94 6.03 -3.67 13.17
C PHE A 94 6.95 -2.69 12.44
N ILE A 95 6.41 -1.52 12.14
CA ILE A 95 7.15 -0.29 11.85
C ILE A 95 6.59 0.85 12.68
N ASN A 96 7.44 1.45 13.49
CA ASN A 96 7.16 2.64 14.28
C ASN A 96 7.92 3.83 13.69
N ILE A 97 7.22 4.95 13.57
CA ILE A 97 7.80 6.25 13.23
C ILE A 97 7.39 7.20 14.35
N VAL A 98 8.37 7.81 15.00
CA VAL A 98 8.18 8.82 16.06
C VAL A 98 9.02 10.03 15.69
N LYS A 99 8.34 11.11 15.31
CA LYS A 99 8.96 12.36 14.85
C LYS A 99 9.92 12.11 13.68
N ASP A 100 11.22 12.13 13.94
CA ASP A 100 12.31 11.96 12.98
C ASP A 100 12.98 10.58 13.07
N SER A 101 12.56 9.75 14.02
CA SER A 101 13.15 8.45 14.30
C SER A 101 12.23 7.33 13.84
N VAL A 102 12.82 6.25 13.34
CA VAL A 102 12.10 5.06 12.90
C VAL A 102 12.65 3.82 13.59
N LYS A 103 11.77 2.88 13.86
CA LYS A 103 12.11 1.55 14.35
C LYS A 103 11.27 0.52 13.62
N GLY A 104 11.88 -0.56 13.15
CA GLY A 104 11.16 -1.63 12.48
C GLY A 104 11.80 -2.96 12.80
N ASP A 105 10.95 -3.97 12.95
CA ASP A 105 11.32 -5.37 13.04
C ASP A 105 10.33 -6.17 12.17
N LEU A 106 10.83 -6.74 11.08
CA LEU A 106 10.03 -7.45 10.10
C LEU A 106 10.64 -8.81 9.77
N SER A 107 9.78 -9.80 9.57
CA SER A 107 10.17 -11.12 9.06
C SER A 107 10.83 -10.99 7.69
N PHE A 108 11.98 -11.62 7.47
CA PHE A 108 12.55 -11.76 6.13
C PHE A 108 12.54 -13.22 5.69
N MET A 109 11.87 -13.49 4.58
CA MET A 109 11.63 -14.85 4.07
C MET A 109 12.00 -14.98 2.58
N GLY A 110 12.87 -14.08 2.11
CA GLY A 110 13.38 -14.06 0.75
C GLY A 110 14.79 -14.67 0.62
N GLU A 111 15.40 -14.45 -0.54
CA GLU A 111 16.76 -14.89 -0.86
C GLU A 111 17.77 -13.75 -0.59
N ARG A 112 18.96 -14.09 -0.08
CA ARG A 112 20.13 -13.21 -0.11
C ARG A 112 20.88 -13.42 -1.43
N ARG A 113 21.16 -12.34 -2.16
CA ARG A 113 21.71 -12.41 -3.53
C ARG A 113 23.21 -12.09 -3.63
N LEU A 114 23.77 -11.43 -2.63
CA LEU A 114 25.18 -11.06 -2.61
C LEU A 114 25.86 -11.63 -1.37
N SER A 115 27.07 -12.15 -1.56
CA SER A 115 27.98 -12.59 -0.50
C SER A 115 28.73 -11.38 0.06
N GLY A 116 28.01 -10.43 0.64
CA GLY A 116 28.57 -9.31 1.40
C GLY A 116 27.76 -9.16 2.69
N GLY A 117 28.42 -8.88 3.81
CA GLY A 117 27.80 -8.80 5.15
C GLY A 117 28.27 -9.88 6.12
N THR A 118 28.12 -9.63 7.41
CA THR A 118 28.53 -10.56 8.47
C THR A 118 27.57 -11.75 8.50
N TYR A 119 28.09 -12.96 8.32
CA TYR A 119 27.32 -14.18 8.53
C TYR A 119 27.01 -14.33 10.02
N GLY A 120 25.81 -13.92 10.41
CA GLY A 120 25.28 -14.23 11.75
C GLY A 120 24.85 -13.00 12.53
N MET A 121 23.53 -12.82 12.62
CA MET A 121 22.76 -12.74 13.87
C MET A 121 21.35 -12.28 13.55
N ASN A 122 21.20 -11.38 12.56
CA ASN A 122 19.91 -10.78 12.24
C ASN A 122 19.33 -11.34 10.94
N ARG A 123 18.47 -12.35 11.06
CA ARG A 123 17.87 -13.04 9.89
C ARG A 123 16.77 -12.21 9.23
N GLY A 124 16.10 -11.34 9.99
CA GLY A 124 15.03 -10.45 9.55
C GLY A 124 15.49 -9.17 8.85
N ILE A 125 14.57 -8.21 8.77
CA ILE A 125 14.82 -6.80 8.47
C ILE A 125 14.56 -6.04 9.75
N ALA A 126 15.60 -5.45 10.34
CA ALA A 126 15.50 -4.71 11.58
C ALA A 126 16.28 -3.41 11.47
N PHE A 127 15.66 -2.29 11.80
CA PHE A 127 16.30 -0.98 11.74
C PHE A 127 15.83 -0.11 12.90
N GLU A 128 16.71 0.75 13.39
CA GLU A 128 16.39 1.68 14.48
C GLU A 128 17.27 2.93 14.35
N GLY A 129 16.67 4.11 14.47
CA GLY A 129 17.37 5.39 14.47
C GLY A 129 16.78 6.42 13.50
N VAL A 130 17.58 7.45 13.19
CA VAL A 130 17.19 8.53 12.27
C VAL A 130 17.50 8.11 10.83
N PRO A 131 16.49 7.99 9.94
CA PRO A 131 16.72 7.59 8.57
C PRO A 131 17.16 8.78 7.70
N LYS A 132 17.69 8.48 6.52
CA LYS A 132 18.02 9.48 5.49
C LYS A 132 16.83 9.70 4.57
N ASN A 133 16.67 10.94 4.10
CA ASN A 133 15.67 11.33 3.10
C ASN A 133 14.24 10.92 3.49
N LEU A 134 13.86 11.17 4.75
CA LEU A 134 12.49 10.93 5.20
C LEU A 134 11.55 11.96 4.53
N GLU A 135 10.63 11.45 3.72
CA GLU A 135 9.68 12.27 2.96
C GLU A 135 8.26 11.73 3.14
N LYS A 136 7.30 12.65 3.33
CA LYS A 136 5.86 12.34 3.38
C LYS A 136 5.13 13.06 2.25
N SER A 137 4.38 12.32 1.44
CA SER A 137 3.63 12.88 0.30
C SER A 137 2.27 12.23 0.13
N ILE A 138 1.25 13.01 -0.23
CA ILE A 138 -0.08 12.47 -0.54
C ILE A 138 -0.16 12.19 -2.05
N ASP A 139 -0.35 10.92 -2.40
CA ASP A 139 -0.69 10.49 -3.75
C ASP A 139 -2.22 10.56 -3.92
N LYS A 140 -2.70 11.72 -4.39
CA LYS A 140 -4.13 11.98 -4.61
C LYS A 140 -4.76 11.03 -5.63
N LYS A 141 -3.98 10.57 -6.61
CA LYS A 141 -4.47 9.69 -7.67
C LYS A 141 -4.75 8.29 -7.14
N ASN A 142 -3.87 7.79 -6.27
CA ASN A 142 -4.00 6.46 -5.67
C ASN A 142 -4.60 6.49 -4.25
N ASN A 143 -5.02 7.68 -3.79
CA ASN A 143 -5.70 7.91 -2.52
C ASN A 143 -4.96 7.30 -1.32
N LYS A 144 -3.68 7.67 -1.17
CA LYS A 144 -2.80 7.17 -0.12
C LYS A 144 -1.79 8.20 0.33
N LEU A 145 -1.36 8.10 1.58
CA LEU A 145 -0.19 8.77 2.11
C LEU A 145 1.02 7.86 1.85
N GLU A 146 2.08 8.43 1.30
CA GLU A 146 3.32 7.74 1.01
C GLU A 146 4.45 8.33 1.86
N ILE A 147 5.09 7.46 2.64
CA ILE A 147 6.25 7.78 3.46
C ILE A 147 7.45 7.01 2.90
N LYS A 148 8.53 7.70 2.57
CA LYS A 148 9.75 7.10 2.03
C LYS A 148 10.94 7.47 2.88
N PHE A 149 11.87 6.53 3.05
CA PHE A 149 13.14 6.79 3.70
C PHE A 149 14.18 5.71 3.39
N SER A 150 15.43 6.03 3.64
CA SER A 150 16.55 5.08 3.60
C SER A 150 17.14 4.87 4.99
N ILE A 151 17.39 3.64 5.39
CA ILE A 151 18.02 3.34 6.70
C ILE A 151 18.91 2.11 6.59
N ASN A 152 19.86 1.95 7.50
CA ASN A 152 20.70 0.76 7.57
C ASN A 152 20.09 -0.30 8.49
N GLN A 153 20.43 -1.56 8.24
CA GLN A 153 20.18 -2.66 9.16
C GLN A 153 20.82 -2.36 10.52
N ASN A 154 20.07 -2.61 11.59
CA ASN A 154 20.55 -2.44 12.95
C ASN A 154 21.72 -3.39 13.21
N GLY A 155 22.86 -2.82 13.63
CA GLY A 155 24.11 -3.55 13.85
C GLY A 155 24.90 -3.91 12.57
N GLU A 156 24.40 -3.64 11.37
CA GLU A 156 25.09 -3.95 10.09
C GLU A 156 25.02 -2.77 9.10
N PRO A 157 25.91 -1.77 9.20
CA PRO A 157 25.87 -0.57 8.36
C PRO A 157 26.04 -0.82 6.85
N SER A 158 26.57 -1.99 6.46
CA SER A 158 26.73 -2.40 5.06
C SER A 158 25.42 -2.79 4.39
N GLU A 159 24.42 -3.22 5.15
CA GLU A 159 23.10 -3.53 4.62
C GLU A 159 22.21 -2.30 4.72
N LYS A 160 21.80 -1.76 3.57
CA LYS A 160 20.92 -0.59 3.48
C LYS A 160 19.55 -1.02 2.97
N TYR A 161 18.53 -0.43 3.57
CA TYR A 161 17.14 -0.51 3.15
C TYR A 161 16.66 0.80 2.54
N ASP A 162 15.95 0.68 1.42
CA ASP A 162 15.07 1.72 0.91
C ASP A 162 13.63 1.27 1.18
N VAL A 163 12.96 2.02 2.06
CA VAL A 163 11.63 1.69 2.59
C VAL A 163 10.61 2.65 2.02
N ARG A 164 9.49 2.11 1.57
CA ARG A 164 8.33 2.86 1.11
C ARG A 164 7.08 2.31 1.79
N LEU A 165 6.47 3.14 2.63
CA LEU A 165 5.25 2.86 3.37
C LEU A 165 4.09 3.60 2.70
N LEU A 166 3.01 2.88 2.42
CA LEU A 166 1.78 3.36 1.80
C LEU A 166 0.65 3.20 2.81
N ILE A 167 0.04 4.29 3.25
CA ILE A 167 -1.06 4.29 4.22
C ILE A 167 -2.33 4.75 3.52
N PHE A 168 -3.39 3.97 3.62
CA PHE A 168 -4.68 4.25 3.02
C PHE A 168 -5.66 4.86 4.05
N PRO A 169 -6.70 5.61 3.62
CA PRO A 169 -7.66 6.23 4.54
C PRO A 169 -8.42 5.26 5.44
N ASN A 170 -8.48 3.98 5.07
CA ASN A 170 -9.10 2.91 5.84
C ASN A 170 -8.11 2.21 6.82
N ASN A 171 -7.01 2.88 7.16
CA ASN A 171 -5.94 2.40 8.02
C ASN A 171 -5.18 1.16 7.50
N LYS A 172 -5.44 0.69 6.27
CA LYS A 172 -4.58 -0.32 5.67
C LYS A 172 -3.22 0.29 5.35
N ALA A 173 -2.19 -0.52 5.48
CA ALA A 173 -0.83 -0.16 5.12
C ALA A 173 -0.21 -1.19 4.18
N GLU A 174 0.63 -0.73 3.26
CA GLU A 174 1.55 -1.57 2.49
C GLU A 174 2.96 -1.07 2.71
N VAL A 175 3.90 -2.00 2.88
CA VAL A 175 5.32 -1.69 3.05
C VAL A 175 6.09 -2.37 1.94
N GLU A 176 6.92 -1.62 1.25
CA GLU A 176 7.84 -2.09 0.23
C GLU A 176 9.27 -1.84 0.72
N ILE A 177 10.11 -2.89 0.77
CA ILE A 177 11.50 -2.78 1.22
C ILE A 177 12.42 -3.37 0.15
N THR A 178 13.36 -2.53 -0.30
CA THR A 178 14.50 -2.97 -1.11
C THR A 178 15.75 -2.99 -0.26
N SER A 179 16.54 -4.06 -0.35
CA SER A 179 17.81 -4.22 0.36
C SER A 179 18.97 -4.25 -0.62
N THR A 180 20.16 -3.85 -0.17
CA THR A 180 21.41 -4.02 -0.92
C THR A 180 21.80 -5.49 -1.10
N PHE A 181 21.48 -6.36 -0.15
CA PHE A 181 21.92 -7.77 -0.18
C PHE A 181 20.77 -8.78 -0.24
N LYS A 182 19.59 -8.39 0.21
CA LYS A 182 18.39 -9.23 0.25
C LYS A 182 17.46 -8.93 -0.93
N THR A 183 16.61 -9.89 -1.24
CA THR A 183 15.51 -9.71 -2.19
C THR A 183 14.50 -8.68 -1.69
N PHE A 184 13.79 -8.08 -2.65
CA PHE A 184 12.65 -7.22 -2.37
C PHE A 184 11.61 -7.95 -1.51
N MET A 185 11.04 -7.23 -0.55
CA MET A 185 9.93 -7.69 0.27
C MET A 185 8.78 -6.70 0.21
N ARG A 186 7.56 -7.23 0.14
CA ARG A 186 6.35 -6.45 0.37
C ARG A 186 5.62 -6.99 1.60
N TYR A 187 4.96 -6.12 2.33
CA TYR A 187 4.10 -6.47 3.45
C TYR A 187 2.76 -5.76 3.32
N SER A 188 1.70 -6.38 3.84
CA SER A 188 0.49 -5.67 4.22
C SER A 188 0.43 -5.58 5.72
N GLY A 189 -0.09 -4.47 6.22
CA GLY A 189 -0.29 -4.24 7.62
C GLY A 189 -1.46 -3.32 7.89
N THR A 190 -1.59 -2.93 9.14
CA THR A 190 -2.63 -2.02 9.61
C THR A 190 -2.00 -0.91 10.46
N LEU A 191 -2.39 0.32 10.17
CA LEU A 191 -2.07 1.48 11.00
C LEU A 191 -2.89 1.41 12.29
N GLN A 192 -2.20 1.26 13.41
CA GLN A 192 -2.78 1.37 14.74
C GLN A 192 -2.80 2.84 15.16
N LEU A 193 -3.96 3.29 15.66
CA LEU A 193 -4.10 4.61 16.23
C LEU A 193 -3.51 4.59 17.64
N VAL A 194 -2.33 5.19 17.78
CA VAL A 194 -1.65 5.39 19.06
C VAL A 194 -1.32 6.87 19.23
N ASP A 195 -1.50 7.36 20.45
CA ASP A 195 -1.13 8.73 20.82
C ASP A 195 0.28 8.78 21.42
N GLU A 196 0.73 7.70 22.07
CA GLU A 196 2.07 7.51 22.62
C GLU A 196 2.49 6.02 22.54
N PHE A 197 3.78 5.75 22.39
CA PHE A 197 4.33 4.40 22.57
C PHE A 197 4.68 4.21 24.04
N GLN A 198 4.21 3.11 24.65
CA GLN A 198 4.56 2.73 26.04
C GLN A 198 5.97 2.16 26.14
#